data_AF-A0A7V1KY48-F1
#
_entry.id   AF-A0A7V1KY48-F1
#
_cell.length_a   1.000
_cell.length_b   1.000
_cell.length_c   1.000
_cell.angle_alpha   90.00
_cell.angle_beta   90.00
_cell.angle_gamma   90.00
#
_symmetry.space_group_name_H-M   'P 1'
#
loop_
_entity.id
_entity.type
_entity.pdbx_description
1 polymer ?
#
loop_
_entity_poly.entity_id
_entity_poly.type
_entity_poly.pdbx_seq_one_letter_code
_entity_poly.pdbx_strand_id
1 'polypeptide(L)' 'REDEIVGDHRIIFESSLDKIELFHSAKTRDIFAQGALLGAKWIIGKKPGLYSMREVLGL' A
#
# COMPACT_ATOMS: atom_id res chain seq x y z
N ARG A 1 5.66 -7.03 18.27
CA ARG A 1 5.85 -5.56 18.22
C ARG A 1 7.30 -5.33 18.56
N GLU A 2 8.03 -4.69 17.65
CA GLU A 2 9.43 -4.32 17.83
C GLU A 2 9.51 -2.82 17.60
N ASP A 3 10.20 -2.09 18.48
CA ASP A 3 10.02 -0.64 18.64
C ASP A 3 10.54 0.18 17.45
N GLU A 4 11.40 -0.40 16.60
CA GLU A 4 11.95 0.27 15.42
C GLU A 4 11.20 -0.06 14.11
N ILE A 5 10.25 -1.01 14.13
CA ILE A 5 9.52 -1.41 12.93
C ILE A 5 8.33 -0.49 12.69
N VAL A 6 8.39 0.28 11.60
CA VAL A 6 7.30 1.19 11.20
C VAL A 6 6.05 0.43 10.75
N GLY A 7 6.22 -0.66 9.99
CA GLY A 7 5.11 -1.50 9.58
C GLY A 7 5.49 -2.58 8.58
N ASP A 8 5.44 -3.83 9.03
CA ASP A 8 5.70 -5.02 8.22
C ASP A 8 4.42 -5.86 8.11
N HIS A 9 4.04 -6.20 6.87
CA HIS A 9 2.87 -7.02 6.57
C HIS A 9 3.26 -8.16 5.65
N ARG A 10 2.86 -9.38 6.02
CA ARG A 10 3.18 -10.59 5.27
C ARG A 10 1.92 -11.41 5.06
N ILE A 11 1.73 -11.86 3.82
CA ILE A 11 0.71 -12.85 3.46
C ILE A 11 1.45 -14.07 2.93
N ILE A 12 1.23 -15.22 3.55
CA ILE A 12 1.85 -16.48 3.17
C ILE A 12 0.77 -17.41 2.63
N PHE A 13 1.02 -17.95 1.44
CA PHE A 13 0.30 -19.08 0.87
C PHE A 13 1.27 -20.26 0.87
N GLU A 14 0.94 -21.32 1.60
CA GLU A 14 1.85 -22.46 1.78
C GLU A 14 1.09 -23.77 1.59
N SER A 15 1.72 -24.69 0.87
CA SER A 15 1.27 -26.05 0.63
C SER A 15 2.34 -27.04 1.12
N SER A 16 2.08 -28.34 1.06
CA SER A 16 3.09 -29.36 1.32
C SER A 16 4.24 -29.37 0.30
N LEU A 17 4.08 -28.70 -0.84
CA LEU A 17 5.01 -28.75 -1.96
C LEU A 17 5.76 -27.44 -2.15
N ASP A 18 5.14 -26.31 -1.83
CA ASP A 18 5.69 -24.99 -2.07
C ASP A 18 5.11 -23.90 -1.16
N LYS A 19 5.75 -22.72 -1.22
CA LYS A 19 5.37 -21.53 -0.48
C LYS A 19 5.51 -20.29 -1.36
N ILE A 20 4.48 -19.45 -1.36
CA ILE A 20 4.47 -18.11 -1.95
C ILE A 20 4.27 -17.09 -0.82
N GLU A 21 5.08 -16.03 -0.86
CA GLU A 21 5.02 -14.96 0.14
C GLU A 21 4.88 -13.60 -0.55
N LEU A 22 3.90 -12.81 -0.09
CA LEU A 22 3.77 -11.40 -0.40
C LEU A 22 4.15 -10.61 0.85
N PHE A 23 5.20 -9.79 0.74
CA PHE A 23 5.75 -9.04 1.86
C PHE A 23 5.82 -7.54 1.53
N HIS A 24 5.27 -6.71 2.42
CA HIS A 24 5.37 -5.27 2.38
C HIS A 24 6.03 -4.77 3.67
N SER A 25 7.15 -4.07 3.54
CA SER A 25 7.87 -3.45 4.65
C SER A 25 8.01 -1.95 4.45
N ALA A 26 7.47 -1.17 5.38
CA ALA A 26 7.60 0.28 5.39
C ALA A 26 8.87 0.67 6.17
N LYS A 27 9.80 1.37 5.51
CA LYS A 27 11.03 1.88 6.17
C LYS A 27 10.80 3.15 6.97
N THR A 28 9.92 4.02 6.47
CA THR A 28 9.50 5.28 7.11
C THR A 28 8.02 5.53 6.81
N ARG A 29 7.42 6.51 7.48
CA ARG A 29 6.03 6.92 7.21
C ARG A 29 5.90 7.78 5.94
N ASP A 30 7.00 8.16 5.31
CA ASP A 30 7.01 9.05 4.14
C ASP A 30 6.33 8.43 2.93
N ILE A 31 6.32 7.09 2.82
CA ILE A 31 5.63 6.38 1.74
C ILE A 31 4.13 6.71 1.70
N PHE A 32 3.51 6.90 2.87
CA PHE A 32 2.09 7.23 2.96
C PHE A 32 1.83 8.69 2.59
N ALA A 33 2.73 9.60 2.99
CA ALA A 33 2.68 11.00 2.60
C ALA A 33 2.84 11.16 1.08
N GLN A 34 3.75 10.42 0.46
CA GLN A 34 3.90 10.38 -0.99
C GLN A 34 2.63 9.85 -1.68
N GLY A 35 2.03 8.77 -1.16
CA GLY A 35 0.75 8.25 -1.65
C GLY A 35 -0.38 9.27 -1.57
N ALA A 36 -0.48 10.03 -0.47
CA ALA A 36 -1.47 11.10 -0.32
C ALA A 36 -1.25 12.23 -1.35
N LEU A 37 -0.01 12.64 -1.59
CA LEU A 37 0.33 13.64 -2.61
C LEU A 37 0.00 13.15 -4.03
N LEU A 38 0.20 11.87 -4.32
CA LEU A 38 -0.21 11.26 -5.59
C LEU A 38 -1.74 11.32 -5.74
N GLY A 39 -2.49 10.93 -4.72
CA GLY A 39 -3.96 11.03 -4.71
C GLY A 39 -4.46 12.47 -4.91
N ALA A 40 -3.84 13.44 -4.23
CA ALA A 40 -4.16 14.86 -4.36
C ALA A 40 -3.90 15.42 -5.77
N LYS A 41 -2.85 14.95 -6.45
CA LYS A 41 -2.60 15.30 -7.86
C LYS A 41 -3.58 14.61 -8.80
N TRP A 42 -3.90 13.34 -8.54
CA TRP A 42 -4.76 12.52 -9.37
C TRP A 42 -6.23 13.00 -9.40
N ILE A 43 -6.73 13.54 -8.29
CA ILE A 43 -8.15 13.94 -8.16
C ILE A 43 -8.51 15.20 -8.98
N ILE A 44 -7.52 15.98 -9.43
CA ILE A 44 -7.75 17.21 -10.20
C ILE A 44 -8.51 16.87 -11.49
N GLY A 45 -9.68 17.49 -11.66
CA GLY A 45 -10.55 17.28 -12.82
C GLY A 45 -11.39 16.00 -12.80
N LYS A 46 -11.36 15.21 -11.72
CA LYS A 46 -12.27 14.06 -11.53
C LYS A 46 -13.67 14.54 -11.14
N LYS A 47 -14.68 13.75 -11.50
CA LYS A 47 -16.07 14.00 -11.09
C LYS A 47 -16.19 13.86 -9.56
N PRO A 48 -17.19 14.46 -8.91
CA PRO A 48 -17.46 14.18 -7.50
C PRO A 48 -17.72 12.69 -7.27
N GLY A 49 -17.10 12.13 -6.24
CA GLY A 49 -17.21 10.71 -5.90
C GLY A 49 -16.31 10.34 -4.73
N LEU A 50 -16.53 9.15 -4.18
CA LEU A 50 -15.62 8.53 -3.21
C LEU A 50 -14.67 7.59 -3.97
N TYR A 51 -13.38 7.89 -3.92
CA TYR A 51 -12.34 7.15 -4.62
C TYR A 51 -11.40 6.46 -3.63
N SER A 52 -10.78 5.37 -4.06
CA SER A 52 -9.73 4.68 -3.31
C SER A 52 -8.36 4.80 -4.00
N MET A 53 -7.32 4.29 -3.34
CA MET A 53 -6.00 4.18 -3.96
C MET A 53 -5.96 3.20 -5.15
N ARG A 54 -6.95 2.31 -5.30
CA ARG A 54 -7.04 1.43 -6.47
C ARG A 54 -7.21 2.25 -7.75
N GLU A 55 -8.13 3.21 -7.74
CA GLU A 55 -8.35 4.12 -8.87
C GLU A 55 -7.17 5.06 -9.10
N VAL A 56 -6.50 5.51 -8.03
CA VAL A 56 -5.28 6.33 -8.13
C VAL A 56 -4.15 5.56 -8.81
N LEU A 57 -4.03 4.26 -8.54
CA LEU A 57 -3.00 3.37 -9.08
C LEU A 57 -3.38 2.69 -10.41
N GLY A 58 -4.64 2.80 -10.83
CA GLY A 58 -5.14 2.11 -12.03
C GLY A 58 -5.26 0.59 -11.86
N LEU A 59 -5.61 0.15 -10.65
CA LEU A 59 -5.79 -1.26 -10.26
C LEU A 59 -7.25 -1.62 -9.99
#